data_AF-A0A4Y2ETY2-F1
#
_entry.id   AF-A0A4Y2ETY2-F1
#
_cell.length_a   1.000
_cell.length_b   1.000
_cell.length_c   1.000
_cell.angle_alpha   90.00
_cell.angle_beta   90.00
_cell.angle_gamma   90.00
#
_symmetry.space_group_name_H-M   'P 1'
#
loop_
_entity.id
_entity.type
_entity.pdbx_description
1 polymer ?
#
loop_
_entity_poly.entity_id
_entity_poly.type
_entity_poly.pdbx_seq_one_letter_code
_entity_poly.pdbx_strand_id
1 'polypeptide(L)'
;VIQSSIPPVTLTFSLNSKSNEKNQKKEGEKQKKEVEEKQKKEAEEKQKKAEYEYFYALQCLLTHSFEINDQLVTRQEGDLAKLFFQEKSKENPAALSRALYQIFESITKKNVVIFMECLKYLYRYFKEEEPKVVIEDFSTEKNSHLLLIKRAILTPTCMILLPPQPTLKSRALRDCEFDYSLRISIRDVNMDFIHFSTKAYGSDSLERQRKFFNDHYRGALLKGFSIGKRNYKYVGSSTSQLKGHGLWFYAQDTKGRTSDDLRKQFGSLEKIRFVPKYMARMGQTFSQSMGCIEVPQDWTNVKDPDDDIEGDVITEFLTFHEEKVKKNFLKEEEDEKNEVEVEEKSTEKVGRYNFSDGIGRISPELAEE
;
A
#
# COMPACT_ATOMS: atom_id res chain seq x y z
N VAL A 1 -20.53 -31.53 67.97
CA VAL A 1 -20.86 -32.82 67.34
C VAL A 1 -20.14 -32.86 66.00
N ILE A 2 -19.29 -33.86 65.77
CA ILE A 2 -18.42 -34.02 64.58
C ILE A 2 -18.48 -35.49 64.18
N GLN A 3 -18.40 -35.76 62.86
CA GLN A 3 -18.30 -37.04 62.11
C GLN A 3 -19.42 -37.07 61.04
N SER A 4 -19.15 -36.93 59.74
CA SER A 4 -18.32 -37.72 58.80
C SER A 4 -19.05 -38.94 58.25
N SER A 5 -19.28 -38.96 56.94
CA SER A 5 -19.89 -40.08 56.20
C SER A 5 -19.07 -40.41 54.94
N ILE A 6 -18.20 -41.41 55.06
CA ILE A 6 -17.58 -42.11 53.92
C ILE A 6 -18.07 -43.56 53.94
N PRO A 7 -18.79 -44.03 52.90
CA PRO A 7 -18.93 -45.43 52.52
C PRO A 7 -17.98 -45.80 51.34
N PRO A 8 -17.73 -47.09 51.04
CA PRO A 8 -16.34 -47.56 50.93
C PRO A 8 -15.89 -48.14 49.58
N VAL A 9 -14.57 -48.43 49.53
CA VAL A 9 -13.84 -49.51 48.82
C VAL A 9 -14.75 -50.57 48.12
N THR A 10 -14.56 -51.03 46.87
CA THR A 10 -13.34 -51.36 46.08
C THR A 10 -13.64 -51.11 44.57
N LEU A 11 -12.94 -51.53 43.49
CA LEU A 11 -11.86 -52.51 43.23
C LEU A 11 -10.94 -52.02 42.07
N THR A 12 -9.96 -52.82 41.65
CA THR A 12 -8.98 -52.53 40.58
C THR A 12 -9.41 -53.03 39.20
N PHE A 13 -8.85 -52.44 38.13
CA PHE A 13 -8.04 -53.22 37.16
C PHE A 13 -7.03 -52.32 36.42
N SER A 14 -5.82 -52.84 36.18
CA SER A 14 -4.79 -52.19 35.36
C SER A 14 -4.68 -52.89 34.01
N LEU A 15 -4.79 -52.13 32.91
CA LEU A 15 -4.51 -52.58 31.55
C LEU A 15 -3.52 -51.63 30.89
N ASN A 16 -2.24 -51.89 31.12
CA ASN A 16 -1.13 -51.11 30.57
C ASN A 16 -0.88 -51.49 29.10
N SER A 17 -1.70 -50.96 28.18
CA SER A 17 -1.59 -51.20 26.74
C SER A 17 -0.64 -50.18 26.07
N LYS A 18 0.45 -50.68 25.49
CA LYS A 18 1.52 -49.87 24.88
C LYS A 18 1.07 -49.25 23.55
N SER A 19 0.57 -48.02 23.54
CA SER A 19 0.13 -47.33 22.30
C SER A 19 0.58 -45.85 22.15
N ASN A 20 0.69 -45.07 23.22
CA ASN A 20 0.76 -43.60 23.10
C ASN A 20 2.10 -42.99 22.64
N GLU A 21 3.25 -43.63 22.82
CA GLU A 21 4.56 -43.04 22.44
C GLU A 21 4.73 -42.79 20.93
N LYS A 22 3.96 -43.46 20.07
CA LYS A 22 4.02 -43.30 18.60
C LYS A 22 3.21 -42.12 18.08
N ASN A 23 2.24 -41.60 18.83
CA ASN A 23 1.43 -40.45 18.38
C ASN A 23 2.11 -39.13 18.74
N GLN A 24 2.57 -38.96 19.99
CA GLN A 24 3.28 -37.74 20.40
C GLN A 24 4.57 -37.50 19.58
N LYS A 25 5.32 -38.56 19.21
CA LYS A 25 6.45 -38.43 18.28
C LYS A 25 6.02 -38.00 16.86
N LYS A 26 4.91 -38.54 16.33
CA LYS A 26 4.38 -38.15 15.01
C LYS A 26 3.87 -36.71 14.98
N GLU A 27 3.28 -36.22 16.07
CA GLU A 27 2.82 -34.83 16.20
C GLU A 27 4.00 -33.88 16.34
N GLY A 28 5.00 -34.21 17.17
CA GLY A 28 6.26 -33.46 17.24
C GLY A 28 7.05 -33.45 15.92
N GLU A 29 7.07 -34.55 15.17
CA GLU A 29 7.67 -34.61 13.82
C GLU A 29 6.87 -33.84 12.77
N LYS A 30 5.53 -33.82 12.85
CA LYS A 30 4.69 -32.94 12.00
C LYS A 30 4.99 -31.47 12.31
N GLN A 31 4.94 -31.07 13.57
CA GLN A 31 5.21 -29.69 13.97
C GLN A 31 6.63 -29.24 13.59
N LYS A 32 7.64 -30.10 13.75
CA LYS A 32 8.99 -29.82 13.24
C LYS A 32 9.03 -29.65 11.72
N LYS A 33 8.38 -30.55 10.96
CA LYS A 33 8.32 -30.43 9.48
C LYS A 33 7.57 -29.17 9.04
N GLU A 34 6.47 -28.82 9.69
CA GLU A 34 5.73 -27.58 9.41
C GLU A 34 6.54 -26.31 9.76
N VAL A 35 7.34 -26.34 10.83
CA VAL A 35 8.27 -25.26 11.18
C VAL A 35 9.43 -25.16 10.18
N GLU A 36 10.06 -26.29 9.81
CA GLU A 36 11.09 -26.32 8.77
C GLU A 36 10.57 -25.86 7.40
N GLU A 37 9.34 -26.22 7.03
CA GLU A 37 8.71 -25.83 5.78
C GLU A 37 8.34 -24.33 5.78
N LYS A 38 7.87 -23.78 6.91
CA LYS A 38 7.69 -22.34 7.10
C LYS A 38 9.02 -21.59 7.00
N GLN A 39 10.07 -22.04 7.69
CA GLN A 39 11.41 -21.44 7.63
C GLN A 39 12.00 -21.46 6.21
N LYS A 40 11.80 -22.55 5.46
CA LYS A 40 12.21 -22.65 4.04
C LYS A 40 11.44 -21.65 3.16
N LYS A 41 10.12 -21.52 3.34
CA LYS A 41 9.29 -20.54 2.60
C LYS A 41 9.68 -19.10 2.92
N GLU A 42 9.89 -18.77 4.20
CA GLU A 42 10.38 -17.45 4.61
C GLU A 42 11.76 -17.11 4.04
N ALA A 43 12.68 -18.09 3.99
CA ALA A 43 13.99 -17.89 3.38
C ALA A 43 13.90 -17.65 1.86
N GLU A 44 13.04 -18.41 1.18
CA GLU A 44 12.78 -18.24 -0.26
C GLU A 44 12.10 -16.89 -0.57
N GLU A 45 11.19 -16.43 0.29
CA GLU A 45 10.54 -15.12 0.20
C GLU A 45 11.53 -13.97 0.45
N LYS A 46 12.39 -14.08 1.47
CA LYS A 46 13.48 -13.12 1.74
C LYS A 46 14.45 -13.03 0.56
N GLN A 47 14.82 -14.16 -0.05
CA GLN A 47 15.64 -14.19 -1.26
C GLN A 47 14.94 -13.53 -2.46
N LYS A 48 13.67 -13.86 -2.73
CA LYS A 48 12.87 -13.22 -3.81
C LYS A 48 12.72 -11.70 -3.61
N LYS A 49 12.57 -11.24 -2.37
CA LYS A 49 12.52 -9.81 -2.03
C LYS A 49 13.86 -9.13 -2.32
N ALA A 50 14.98 -9.72 -1.89
CA ALA A 50 16.31 -9.17 -2.14
C ALA A 50 16.71 -9.19 -3.63
N GLU A 51 16.31 -10.22 -4.37
CA GLU A 51 16.41 -10.26 -5.84
C GLU A 51 15.67 -9.10 -6.51
N TYR A 52 14.44 -8.83 -6.06
CA TYR A 52 13.67 -7.70 -6.56
C TYR A 52 14.32 -6.35 -6.18
N GLU A 53 14.89 -6.24 -4.98
CA GLU A 53 15.49 -5.00 -4.50
C GLU A 53 16.74 -4.59 -5.28
N TYR A 54 17.68 -5.52 -5.56
CA TYR A 54 18.85 -5.17 -6.38
C TYR A 54 18.45 -4.89 -7.83
N PHE A 55 17.46 -5.61 -8.37
CA PHE A 55 16.93 -5.33 -9.71
C PHE A 55 16.34 -3.92 -9.78
N TYR A 56 15.51 -3.55 -8.81
CA TYR A 56 14.91 -2.22 -8.73
C TYR A 56 15.99 -1.13 -8.59
N ALA A 57 16.98 -1.33 -7.70
CA ALA A 57 18.10 -0.40 -7.52
C ALA A 57 18.93 -0.19 -8.79
N LEU A 58 19.17 -1.26 -9.57
CA LEU A 58 19.83 -1.17 -10.87
C LEU A 58 18.98 -0.40 -11.89
N GLN A 59 17.67 -0.63 -11.93
CA GLN A 59 16.76 0.12 -12.80
C GLN A 59 16.65 1.61 -12.42
N CYS A 60 16.78 1.98 -11.15
CA CYS A 60 16.90 3.39 -10.74
C CYS A 60 18.08 4.08 -11.42
N LEU A 61 19.26 3.46 -11.43
CA LEU A 61 20.44 4.00 -12.11
C LEU A 61 20.23 4.11 -13.63
N LEU A 62 19.84 3.01 -14.26
CA LEU A 62 19.71 2.91 -15.72
C LEU A 62 18.60 3.79 -16.31
N THR A 63 17.58 4.16 -15.52
CA THR A 63 16.51 5.06 -15.97
C THR A 63 16.73 6.53 -15.61
N HIS A 64 17.67 6.84 -14.72
CA HIS A 64 17.96 8.22 -14.27
C HIS A 64 19.07 8.91 -15.07
N SER A 65 20.10 8.18 -15.53
CA SER A 65 21.20 8.74 -16.34
C SER A 65 21.77 7.73 -17.32
N PHE A 66 22.11 8.20 -18.53
CA PHE A 66 22.87 7.40 -19.50
C PHE A 66 24.34 7.22 -19.13
N GLU A 67 24.88 8.05 -18.23
CA GLU A 67 26.28 8.03 -17.78
C GLU A 67 26.81 6.63 -17.42
N ILE A 68 26.00 5.80 -16.76
CA ILE A 68 26.38 4.42 -16.42
C ILE A 68 26.55 3.55 -17.68
N ASN A 69 25.65 3.68 -18.65
CA ASN A 69 25.75 2.95 -19.91
C ASN A 69 26.94 3.48 -20.73
N ASP A 70 27.13 4.79 -20.79
CA ASP A 70 28.21 5.44 -21.53
C ASP A 70 29.58 5.04 -20.97
N GLN A 71 29.73 4.96 -19.64
CA GLN A 71 30.93 4.41 -18.99
C GLN A 71 31.15 2.93 -19.33
N LEU A 72 30.12 2.08 -19.19
CA LEU A 72 30.22 0.64 -19.46
C LEU A 72 30.59 0.33 -20.92
N VAL A 73 30.08 1.12 -21.88
CA VAL A 73 30.42 1.01 -23.31
C VAL A 73 31.83 1.56 -23.57
N THR A 74 32.13 2.78 -23.14
CA THR A 74 33.42 3.45 -23.41
C THR A 74 34.61 2.70 -22.81
N ARG A 75 34.44 2.13 -21.62
CA ARG A 75 35.47 1.35 -20.90
C ARG A 75 35.46 -0.14 -21.25
N GLN A 76 34.52 -0.60 -22.08
CA GLN A 76 34.31 -2.01 -22.44
C GLN A 76 34.04 -2.93 -21.23
N GLU A 77 33.47 -2.36 -20.16
CA GLU A 77 33.23 -3.02 -18.87
C GLU A 77 31.88 -3.78 -18.81
N GLY A 78 31.10 -3.82 -19.89
CA GLY A 78 29.76 -4.40 -19.93
C GLY A 78 29.68 -5.88 -19.50
N ASP A 79 30.51 -6.77 -20.05
CA ASP A 79 30.52 -8.18 -19.65
C ASP A 79 31.10 -8.38 -18.23
N LEU A 80 32.05 -7.54 -17.81
CA LEU A 80 32.57 -7.52 -16.45
C LEU A 80 31.47 -7.16 -15.43
N ALA A 81 30.64 -6.16 -15.75
CA ALA A 81 29.49 -5.78 -14.94
C ALA A 81 28.45 -6.90 -14.87
N LYS A 82 28.13 -7.52 -16.01
CA LYS A 82 27.19 -8.66 -16.12
C LYS A 82 27.65 -9.86 -15.29
N LEU A 83 28.93 -10.24 -15.36
CA LEU A 83 29.52 -11.29 -14.53
C LEU A 83 29.46 -10.92 -13.04
N PHE A 84 29.86 -9.69 -12.68
CA PHE A 84 29.79 -9.20 -11.31
C PHE A 84 28.37 -9.26 -10.74
N PHE A 85 27.34 -8.83 -11.49
CA PHE A 85 25.96 -8.94 -11.05
C PHE A 85 25.49 -10.40 -10.90
N GLN A 86 25.89 -11.31 -11.80
CA GLN A 86 25.52 -12.73 -11.72
C GLN A 86 26.18 -13.48 -10.55
N GLU A 87 27.36 -13.04 -10.13
CA GLU A 87 28.06 -13.56 -8.96
C GLU A 87 27.49 -12.95 -7.67
N LYS A 88 27.44 -11.61 -7.59
CA LYS A 88 27.17 -10.87 -6.35
C LYS A 88 25.69 -10.84 -5.93
N SER A 89 24.76 -11.03 -6.88
CA SER A 89 23.34 -11.27 -6.56
C SER A 89 23.08 -12.60 -5.85
N LYS A 90 23.98 -13.58 -5.99
CA LYS A 90 23.92 -14.88 -5.29
C LYS A 90 24.65 -14.86 -3.94
N GLU A 91 25.72 -14.06 -3.83
CA GLU A 91 26.52 -13.93 -2.60
C GLU A 91 25.84 -13.02 -1.56
N ASN A 92 25.48 -11.78 -1.92
CA ASN A 92 24.75 -10.87 -1.03
C ASN A 92 23.95 -9.81 -1.83
N PRO A 93 22.70 -10.11 -2.22
CA PRO A 93 21.88 -9.15 -2.96
C PRO A 93 21.51 -7.88 -2.17
N ALA A 94 21.57 -7.92 -0.82
CA ALA A 94 21.24 -6.78 0.04
C ALA A 94 22.42 -5.80 0.27
N ALA A 95 23.66 -6.27 0.11
CA ALA A 95 24.83 -5.40 -0.03
C ALA A 95 24.87 -4.76 -1.44
N LEU A 96 24.51 -5.54 -2.46
CA LEU A 96 24.45 -5.09 -3.85
C LEU A 96 23.41 -3.98 -4.07
N SER A 97 22.20 -4.10 -3.52
CA SER A 97 21.18 -3.04 -3.63
C SER A 97 21.59 -1.75 -2.91
N ARG A 98 22.20 -1.85 -1.71
CA ARG A 98 22.78 -0.70 -1.00
C ARG A 98 23.87 0.00 -1.81
N ALA A 99 24.81 -0.75 -2.40
CA ALA A 99 25.85 -0.19 -3.24
C ALA A 99 25.27 0.59 -4.44
N LEU A 100 24.25 0.05 -5.10
CA LEU A 100 23.59 0.70 -6.23
C LEU A 100 22.82 1.96 -5.81
N TYR A 101 22.13 1.96 -4.67
CA TYR A 101 21.49 3.17 -4.13
C TYR A 101 22.49 4.25 -3.70
N GLN A 102 23.65 3.88 -3.14
CA GLN A 102 24.69 4.84 -2.76
C GLN A 102 25.38 5.47 -3.99
N ILE A 103 25.51 4.71 -5.08
CA ILE A 103 25.95 5.22 -6.39
C ILE A 103 24.89 6.19 -6.96
N PHE A 104 23.61 5.83 -6.91
CA PHE A 104 22.52 6.70 -7.35
C PHE A 104 22.57 8.04 -6.64
N GLU A 105 22.67 8.03 -5.31
CA GLU A 105 22.74 9.26 -4.50
C GLU A 105 23.96 10.12 -4.85
N SER A 106 25.12 9.49 -5.11
CA SER A 106 26.34 10.19 -5.55
C SER A 106 26.17 10.90 -6.89
N ILE A 107 25.53 10.23 -7.86
CA ILE A 107 25.22 10.81 -9.18
C ILE A 107 24.19 11.93 -9.06
N THR A 108 23.15 11.77 -8.24
CA THR A 108 22.16 12.84 -7.95
C THR A 108 22.83 14.06 -7.31
N LYS A 109 23.86 13.86 -6.48
CA LYS A 109 24.69 14.92 -5.88
C LYS A 109 25.72 15.54 -6.85
N LYS A 110 25.79 15.06 -8.11
CA LYS A 110 26.75 15.47 -9.15
C LYS A 110 28.23 15.18 -8.80
N ASN A 111 28.47 14.15 -7.99
CA ASN A 111 29.82 13.64 -7.76
C ASN A 111 30.31 12.89 -9.01
N VAL A 112 31.61 12.95 -9.30
CA VAL A 112 32.22 12.08 -10.32
C VAL A 112 32.27 10.65 -9.78
N VAL A 113 31.69 9.70 -10.52
CA VAL A 113 31.63 8.28 -10.13
C VAL A 113 32.24 7.43 -11.24
N ILE A 114 33.23 6.59 -10.92
CA ILE A 114 33.71 5.55 -11.85
C ILE A 114 32.96 4.25 -11.52
N PHE A 115 31.96 3.91 -12.33
CA PHE A 115 30.89 3.00 -11.95
C PHE A 115 31.38 1.65 -11.38
N MET A 116 32.19 0.92 -12.14
CA MET A 116 32.64 -0.42 -11.73
C MET A 116 33.68 -0.40 -10.61
N GLU A 117 34.40 0.70 -10.41
CA GLU A 117 35.35 0.84 -9.30
C GLU A 117 34.59 1.12 -8.00
N CYS A 118 33.67 2.10 -8.03
CA CYS A 118 32.78 2.42 -6.92
C CYS A 118 31.88 1.22 -6.55
N LEU A 119 31.32 0.49 -7.52
CA LEU A 119 30.49 -0.69 -7.26
C LEU A 119 31.27 -1.83 -6.59
N LYS A 120 32.49 -2.12 -7.04
CA LYS A 120 33.37 -3.13 -6.38
C LYS A 120 33.74 -2.72 -4.96
N TYR A 121 34.02 -1.44 -4.73
CA TYR A 121 34.36 -0.91 -3.40
C TYR A 121 33.16 -0.96 -2.45
N LEU A 122 32.03 -0.35 -2.84
CA LEU A 122 30.83 -0.28 -2.00
C LEU A 122 30.22 -1.66 -1.72
N TYR A 123 30.30 -2.60 -2.67
CA TYR A 123 29.85 -3.98 -2.42
C TYR A 123 30.70 -4.68 -1.35
N ARG A 124 32.03 -4.49 -1.32
CA ARG A 124 32.89 -5.02 -0.26
C ARG A 124 32.56 -4.38 1.08
N TYR A 125 32.47 -3.05 1.11
CA TYR A 125 32.12 -2.26 2.29
C TYR A 125 30.79 -2.73 2.91
N PHE A 126 29.69 -2.77 2.14
CA PHE A 126 28.37 -3.24 2.60
C PHE A 126 28.23 -4.76 2.76
N LYS A 127 29.29 -5.55 2.46
CA LYS A 127 29.37 -6.98 2.80
C LYS A 127 30.10 -7.19 4.14
N GLU A 128 31.11 -6.37 4.43
CA GLU A 128 31.93 -6.45 5.64
C GLU A 128 31.29 -5.71 6.82
N GLU A 129 30.50 -4.67 6.56
CA GLU A 129 29.61 -4.09 7.56
C GLU A 129 28.34 -4.94 7.76
N GLU A 130 28.09 -5.34 9.02
CA GLU A 130 26.71 -5.45 9.50
C GLU A 130 26.00 -4.11 9.22
N PRO A 131 24.73 -4.09 8.78
CA PRO A 131 24.10 -2.91 8.18
C PRO A 131 23.83 -1.76 9.17
N LYS A 132 24.90 -1.05 9.56
CA LYS A 132 24.87 0.21 10.29
C LYS A 132 24.22 1.26 9.40
N VAL A 133 23.22 1.94 9.93
CA VAL A 133 22.30 2.76 9.14
C VAL A 133 21.71 1.96 7.97
N VAL A 134 20.92 0.95 8.32
CA VAL A 134 19.58 0.90 7.71
C VAL A 134 19.02 2.33 7.81
N ILE A 135 18.59 2.95 6.70
CA ILE A 135 17.62 4.06 6.81
C ILE A 135 16.45 3.40 7.54
N GLU A 136 16.29 3.69 8.83
CA GLU A 136 15.64 2.77 9.77
C GLU A 136 14.41 2.16 9.11
N ASP A 137 14.36 0.82 9.04
CA ASP A 137 13.19 0.16 8.47
C ASP A 137 12.09 0.30 9.52
N PHE A 138 11.49 1.49 9.53
CA PHE A 138 10.54 2.03 10.49
C PHE A 138 9.29 1.14 10.59
N SER A 139 9.12 0.21 9.65
CA SER A 139 8.14 -0.87 9.72
C SER A 139 8.42 -1.89 10.84
N THR A 140 9.67 -2.04 11.29
CA THR A 140 10.10 -3.02 12.30
C THR A 140 9.95 -2.51 13.73
N GLU A 141 10.08 -1.20 13.96
CA GLU A 141 9.57 -0.59 15.18
C GLU A 141 8.04 -0.54 15.13
N LYS A 142 7.37 -1.20 16.09
CA LYS A 142 5.90 -1.31 16.13
C LYS A 142 5.16 0.03 16.03
N ASN A 143 5.79 1.13 16.45
CA ASN A 143 5.16 2.43 16.58
C ASN A 143 5.51 3.44 15.48
N SER A 144 6.56 3.24 14.66
CA SER A 144 6.96 4.32 13.75
C SER A 144 5.95 4.49 12.61
N HIS A 145 5.60 5.75 12.34
CA HIS A 145 4.60 6.11 11.34
C HIS A 145 5.18 6.17 9.92
N LEU A 146 6.47 5.88 9.72
CA LEU A 146 7.15 5.96 8.42
C LEU A 146 7.21 4.59 7.72
N LEU A 147 7.17 4.62 6.39
CA LEU A 147 7.37 3.48 5.48
C LEU A 147 8.31 3.90 4.36
N LEU A 148 9.24 3.02 3.96
CA LEU A 148 10.06 3.21 2.76
C LEU A 148 9.27 2.75 1.53
N ILE A 149 8.81 3.71 0.73
CA ILE A 149 7.95 3.48 -0.43
C ILE A 149 8.74 3.73 -1.71
N LYS A 150 8.71 2.77 -2.64
CA LYS A 150 9.29 2.89 -3.98
C LYS A 150 8.59 3.99 -4.78
N ARG A 151 9.34 4.82 -5.50
CA ARG A 151 8.81 5.96 -6.26
C ARG A 151 9.25 5.94 -7.72
N ALA A 152 8.39 6.46 -8.60
CA ALA A 152 8.75 6.71 -9.98
C ALA A 152 8.28 8.09 -10.45
N ILE A 153 8.97 8.67 -11.43
CA ILE A 153 8.50 9.79 -12.23
C ILE A 153 8.08 9.25 -13.60
N LEU A 154 6.91 9.67 -14.08
CA LEU A 154 6.41 9.32 -15.41
C LEU A 154 6.36 10.59 -16.26
N THR A 155 7.08 10.57 -17.38
CA THR A 155 7.14 11.67 -18.37
C THR A 155 6.44 11.24 -19.67
N PRO A 156 6.31 12.11 -20.70
CA PRO A 156 5.70 11.73 -21.97
C PRO A 156 6.52 10.70 -22.75
N THR A 157 7.78 10.48 -22.37
CA THR A 157 8.79 9.71 -23.13
C THR A 157 9.40 8.55 -22.33
N CYS A 158 9.44 8.60 -21.00
CA CYS A 158 10.04 7.57 -20.17
C CYS A 158 9.41 7.45 -18.77
N MET A 159 9.74 6.36 -18.06
CA MET A 159 9.51 6.22 -16.63
C MET A 159 10.87 6.12 -15.92
N ILE A 160 11.11 7.02 -14.97
CA ILE A 160 12.34 7.10 -14.18
C ILE A 160 12.05 6.52 -12.81
N LEU A 161 12.78 5.47 -12.41
CA LEU A 161 12.64 4.89 -11.08
C LEU A 161 13.54 5.62 -10.09
N LEU A 162 13.02 5.88 -8.90
CA LEU A 162 13.73 6.50 -7.78
C LEU A 162 13.86 5.50 -6.62
N PRO A 163 14.93 5.58 -5.80
CA PRO A 163 15.07 4.80 -4.59
C PRO A 163 13.85 4.90 -3.65
N PRO A 164 13.62 3.92 -2.77
CA PRO A 164 12.60 4.00 -1.74
C PRO A 164 12.75 5.27 -0.89
N GLN A 165 11.64 5.99 -0.66
CA GLN A 165 11.64 7.23 0.13
C GLN A 165 10.69 7.13 1.33
N PRO A 166 11.04 7.75 2.47
CA PRO A 166 10.18 7.76 3.65
C PRO A 166 8.85 8.45 3.35
N THR A 167 7.75 7.77 3.65
CA THR A 167 6.37 8.26 3.50
C THR A 167 5.58 7.87 4.74
N LEU A 168 4.80 8.81 5.31
CA LEU A 168 3.95 8.50 6.47
C LEU A 168 2.81 7.53 6.11
N LYS A 169 2.49 6.64 7.05
CA LYS A 169 1.35 5.71 7.00
C LYS A 169 0.04 6.48 6.80
N SER A 170 -0.79 5.97 5.90
CA SER A 170 -2.17 6.39 5.64
C SER A 170 -3.11 5.20 5.82
N ARG A 171 -4.42 5.42 5.91
CA ARG A 171 -5.40 4.33 6.02
C ARG A 171 -5.28 3.33 4.88
N ALA A 172 -5.10 3.83 3.65
CA ALA A 172 -4.90 3.04 2.44
C ALA A 172 -3.66 2.12 2.44
N LEU A 173 -2.72 2.32 3.38
CA LEU A 173 -1.47 1.58 3.45
C LEU A 173 -1.31 0.70 4.70
N ARG A 174 -2.26 0.72 5.65
CA ARG A 174 -2.12 -0.02 6.93
C ARG A 174 -2.05 -1.53 6.74
N ASP A 175 -3.01 -2.07 5.99
CA ASP A 175 -3.18 -3.52 5.87
C ASP A 175 -2.35 -4.10 4.71
N CYS A 176 -1.88 -3.27 3.78
CA CYS A 176 -1.13 -3.67 2.60
C CYS A 176 0.33 -4.03 2.95
N GLU A 177 0.94 -4.92 2.17
CA GLU A 177 2.40 -5.08 2.19
C GLU A 177 3.04 -3.92 1.42
N PHE A 178 3.53 -2.92 2.15
CA PHE A 178 3.99 -1.64 1.61
C PHE A 178 5.13 -1.71 0.58
N ASP A 179 5.92 -2.78 0.58
CA ASP A 179 6.97 -3.02 -0.44
C ASP A 179 6.39 -3.29 -1.84
N TYR A 180 5.13 -3.72 -1.91
CA TYR A 180 4.37 -3.89 -3.15
C TYR A 180 3.66 -2.60 -3.60
N SER A 181 3.83 -1.49 -2.87
CA SER A 181 3.36 -0.16 -3.25
C SER A 181 4.39 0.61 -4.08
N LEU A 182 3.91 1.35 -5.07
CA LEU A 182 4.68 2.26 -5.91
C LEU A 182 3.96 3.61 -6.01
N ARG A 183 4.65 4.69 -5.66
CA ARG A 183 4.11 6.05 -5.76
C ARG A 183 4.67 6.75 -7.00
N ILE A 184 3.85 6.84 -8.04
CA ILE A 184 4.20 7.49 -9.31
C ILE A 184 3.91 9.00 -9.21
N SER A 185 4.68 9.83 -9.90
CA SER A 185 4.47 11.27 -10.02
C SER A 185 4.59 11.68 -11.49
N ILE A 186 3.53 12.19 -12.11
CA ILE A 186 3.54 12.58 -13.53
C ILE A 186 4.19 13.97 -13.68
N ARG A 187 5.16 14.10 -14.57
CA ARG A 187 5.95 15.33 -14.82
C ARG A 187 6.19 15.51 -16.32
N ASP A 188 6.59 16.70 -16.73
CA ASP A 188 7.11 16.92 -18.08
C ASP A 188 8.58 16.46 -18.17
N VAL A 189 9.15 16.47 -19.38
CA VAL A 189 10.53 16.02 -19.67
C VAL A 189 11.57 16.82 -18.88
N ASN A 190 11.28 18.08 -18.53
CA ASN A 190 12.14 18.94 -17.72
C ASN A 190 11.96 18.77 -16.19
N MET A 191 11.17 17.77 -15.75
CA MET A 191 10.78 17.49 -14.36
C MET A 191 9.78 18.46 -13.70
N ASP A 192 9.28 19.48 -14.40
CA ASP A 192 8.21 20.35 -13.90
C ASP A 192 6.83 19.67 -13.95
N PHE A 193 5.82 20.31 -13.37
CA PHE A 193 4.44 19.93 -13.60
C PHE A 193 4.06 20.15 -15.07
N ILE A 194 3.28 19.21 -15.62
CA ILE A 194 2.71 19.36 -16.97
C ILE A 194 1.67 20.48 -16.94
N HIS A 195 2.11 21.69 -17.28
CA HIS A 195 1.25 22.85 -17.39
C HIS A 195 0.70 22.95 -18.81
N PHE A 196 -0.52 22.46 -18.99
CA PHE A 196 -1.33 22.80 -20.17
C PHE A 196 -1.68 24.29 -20.13
N SER A 197 -0.79 25.13 -20.65
CA SER A 197 -0.95 26.58 -20.68
C SER A 197 -2.29 26.95 -21.32
N THR A 198 -3.11 27.71 -20.61
CA THR A 198 -4.38 28.27 -21.11
C THR A 198 -4.17 29.24 -22.29
N LYS A 199 -2.91 29.61 -22.58
CA LYS A 199 -2.49 30.39 -23.75
C LYS A 199 -2.05 29.52 -24.95
N ALA A 200 -2.33 28.22 -24.96
CA ALA A 200 -2.11 27.34 -26.13
C ALA A 200 -3.15 27.58 -27.24
N TYR A 201 -3.12 28.78 -27.82
CA TYR A 201 -4.05 29.44 -28.75
C TYR A 201 -4.99 28.53 -29.58
N GLY A 202 -6.30 28.84 -29.53
CA GLY A 202 -7.34 28.24 -30.37
C GLY A 202 -8.43 27.50 -29.58
N SER A 203 -9.59 27.33 -30.22
CA SER A 203 -10.77 26.60 -29.72
C SER A 203 -10.42 25.21 -29.21
N ASP A 204 -9.64 24.46 -29.98
CA ASP A 204 -9.38 23.03 -29.83
C ASP A 204 -8.27 22.73 -28.80
N SER A 205 -7.89 23.71 -27.98
CA SER A 205 -6.91 23.55 -26.90
C SER A 205 -7.25 22.37 -25.97
N LEU A 206 -8.52 22.23 -25.58
CA LEU A 206 -9.00 21.11 -24.76
C LEU A 206 -8.91 19.76 -25.48
N GLU A 207 -9.16 19.72 -26.79
CA GLU A 207 -9.04 18.48 -27.57
C GLU A 207 -7.58 18.04 -27.70
N ARG A 208 -6.67 18.98 -27.99
CA ARG A 208 -5.22 18.72 -28.02
C ARG A 208 -4.69 18.21 -26.70
N GLN A 209 -5.16 18.76 -25.56
CA GLN A 209 -4.82 18.27 -24.22
C GLN A 209 -5.33 16.82 -23.99
N ARG A 210 -6.59 16.54 -24.36
CA ARG A 210 -7.18 15.20 -24.25
C ARG A 210 -6.44 14.19 -25.11
N LYS A 211 -6.10 14.55 -26.36
CA LYS A 211 -5.32 13.71 -27.27
C LYS A 211 -3.94 13.40 -26.68
N PHE A 212 -3.17 14.41 -26.29
CA PHE A 212 -1.85 14.21 -25.67
C PHE A 212 -1.91 13.30 -24.43
N PHE A 213 -2.91 13.50 -23.56
CA PHE A 213 -3.09 12.62 -22.39
C PHE A 213 -3.47 11.18 -22.78
N ASN A 214 -4.30 11.01 -23.81
CA ASN A 214 -4.68 9.69 -24.33
C ASN A 214 -3.47 8.96 -24.95
N ASP A 215 -2.70 9.65 -25.77
CA ASP A 215 -1.59 9.11 -26.56
C ASP A 215 -0.40 8.73 -25.67
N HIS A 216 -0.06 9.55 -24.67
CA HIS A 216 1.13 9.34 -23.81
C HIS A 216 0.83 8.64 -22.47
N TYR A 217 -0.28 8.95 -21.80
CA TYR A 217 -0.50 8.53 -20.41
C TYR A 217 -1.60 7.48 -20.22
N ARG A 218 -2.75 7.63 -20.90
CA ARG A 218 -3.94 6.78 -20.66
C ARG A 218 -3.64 5.29 -20.80
N GLY A 219 -2.92 4.89 -21.85
CA GLY A 219 -2.57 3.48 -22.08
C GLY A 219 -1.76 2.87 -20.93
N ALA A 220 -0.74 3.59 -20.46
CA ALA A 220 0.13 3.14 -19.37
C ALA A 220 -0.61 3.12 -18.02
N LEU A 221 -1.38 4.18 -17.72
CA LEU A 221 -2.14 4.29 -16.46
C LEU A 221 -3.25 3.23 -16.34
N LEU A 222 -3.89 2.84 -17.45
CA LEU A 222 -4.91 1.78 -17.47
C LEU A 222 -4.31 0.37 -17.40
N LYS A 223 -3.18 0.12 -18.09
CA LYS A 223 -2.52 -1.19 -18.10
C LYS A 223 -1.77 -1.49 -16.79
N GLY A 224 -1.23 -0.45 -16.14
CA GLY A 224 -0.26 -0.58 -15.06
C GLY A 224 1.17 -0.75 -15.56
N PHE A 225 2.11 -0.75 -14.60
CA PHE A 225 3.55 -0.71 -14.84
C PHE A 225 4.20 -2.01 -14.37
N SER A 226 4.79 -2.76 -15.30
CA SER A 226 5.55 -3.97 -14.98
C SER A 226 7.00 -3.63 -14.68
N ILE A 227 7.45 -3.89 -13.45
CA ILE A 227 8.83 -3.71 -13.00
C ILE A 227 9.32 -5.08 -12.50
N GLY A 228 10.28 -5.67 -13.21
CA GLY A 228 10.78 -7.01 -12.90
C GLY A 228 9.65 -8.05 -12.91
N LYS A 229 9.47 -8.76 -11.78
CA LYS A 229 8.41 -9.77 -11.58
C LYS A 229 7.09 -9.18 -11.04
N ARG A 230 7.00 -7.85 -10.80
CA ARG A 230 5.83 -7.18 -10.17
C ARG A 230 5.08 -6.32 -11.21
N ASN A 231 3.75 -6.48 -11.31
CA ASN A 231 2.91 -5.62 -12.15
C ASN A 231 2.05 -4.68 -11.30
N TYR A 232 2.40 -3.40 -11.30
CA TYR A 232 1.81 -2.36 -10.47
C TYR A 232 0.58 -1.76 -11.16
N LYS A 233 -0.62 -2.00 -10.61
CA LYS A 233 -1.90 -1.43 -11.08
C LYS A 233 -2.30 -0.22 -10.26
N TYR A 234 -3.02 0.73 -10.87
CA TYR A 234 -3.51 1.92 -10.18
C TYR A 234 -4.43 1.56 -9.00
N VAL A 235 -4.28 2.22 -7.86
CA VAL A 235 -5.14 2.09 -6.67
C VAL A 235 -5.97 3.35 -6.45
N GLY A 236 -5.32 4.49 -6.23
CA GLY A 236 -5.98 5.74 -5.82
C GLY A 236 -5.01 6.93 -5.70
N SER A 237 -5.50 8.05 -5.16
CA SER A 237 -4.71 9.25 -4.83
C SER A 237 -5.54 10.18 -3.93
N SER A 238 -4.93 10.90 -2.98
CA SER A 238 -5.62 11.99 -2.28
C SER A 238 -5.79 13.21 -3.19
N THR A 239 -6.74 14.11 -2.89
CA THR A 239 -6.91 15.37 -3.63
C THR A 239 -5.64 16.23 -3.66
N SER A 240 -4.86 16.24 -2.57
CA SER A 240 -3.57 16.95 -2.49
C SER A 240 -2.47 16.25 -3.31
N GLN A 241 -2.43 14.92 -3.32
CA GLN A 241 -1.52 14.14 -4.16
C GLN A 241 -1.84 14.33 -5.64
N LEU A 242 -3.12 14.30 -6.03
CA LEU A 242 -3.58 14.48 -7.40
C LEU A 242 -3.26 15.89 -7.94
N LYS A 243 -3.42 16.94 -7.12
CA LYS A 243 -2.92 18.31 -7.44
C LYS A 243 -1.40 18.33 -7.68
N GLY A 244 -0.65 17.50 -6.96
CA GLY A 244 0.78 17.27 -7.19
C GLY A 244 1.12 16.28 -8.32
N HIS A 245 0.14 15.87 -9.12
CA HIS A 245 0.20 14.80 -10.13
C HIS A 245 0.72 13.44 -9.60
N GLY A 246 0.57 13.20 -8.30
CA GLY A 246 0.95 11.96 -7.62
C GLY A 246 -0.17 10.93 -7.65
N LEU A 247 0.20 9.67 -7.84
CA LEU A 247 -0.72 8.53 -7.97
C LEU A 247 -0.14 7.31 -7.22
N TRP A 248 -1.01 6.51 -6.59
CA TRP A 248 -0.63 5.26 -5.96
C TRP A 248 -0.94 4.06 -6.83
N PHE A 249 0.03 3.16 -6.92
CA PHE A 249 -0.05 1.88 -7.60
C PHE A 249 0.36 0.74 -6.66
N TYR A 250 -0.18 -0.46 -6.89
CA TYR A 250 0.09 -1.65 -6.10
C TYR A 250 0.27 -2.87 -6.99
N ALA A 251 1.29 -3.67 -6.70
CA ALA A 251 1.48 -4.99 -7.29
C ALA A 251 0.86 -6.07 -6.37
N GLN A 252 0.54 -7.24 -6.93
CA GLN A 252 0.00 -8.34 -6.13
C GLN A 252 1.01 -8.80 -5.07
N ASP A 253 0.57 -8.86 -3.80
CA ASP A 253 1.43 -9.19 -2.65
C ASP A 253 1.56 -10.71 -2.41
N THR A 254 2.35 -11.15 -1.41
CA THR A 254 2.57 -12.59 -1.19
C THR A 254 1.35 -13.31 -0.60
N LYS A 255 0.37 -12.54 -0.10
CA LYS A 255 -0.99 -13.00 0.27
C LYS A 255 -1.96 -13.02 -0.92
N GLY A 256 -1.51 -12.65 -2.11
CA GLY A 256 -2.30 -12.66 -3.35
C GLY A 256 -3.25 -11.48 -3.52
N ARG A 257 -3.20 -10.46 -2.66
CA ARG A 257 -4.13 -9.32 -2.66
C ARG A 257 -3.78 -8.34 -3.78
N THR A 258 -4.80 -7.83 -4.47
CA THR A 258 -4.62 -6.95 -5.64
C THR A 258 -4.94 -5.49 -5.34
N SER A 259 -4.62 -4.60 -6.29
CA SER A 259 -5.08 -3.19 -6.29
C SER A 259 -6.59 -3.04 -6.17
N ASP A 260 -7.34 -4.03 -6.67
CA ASP A 260 -8.81 -4.04 -6.69
C ASP A 260 -9.36 -4.45 -5.33
N ASP A 261 -8.63 -5.27 -4.57
CA ASP A 261 -8.99 -5.66 -3.19
C ASP A 261 -8.67 -4.55 -2.20
N LEU A 262 -7.53 -3.85 -2.36
CA LEU A 262 -7.25 -2.62 -1.59
C LEU A 262 -8.32 -1.55 -1.82
N ARG A 263 -8.83 -1.39 -3.06
CA ARG A 263 -9.94 -0.47 -3.32
C ARG A 263 -11.22 -0.82 -2.57
N LYS A 264 -11.58 -2.11 -2.46
CA LYS A 264 -12.75 -2.56 -1.67
C LYS A 264 -12.59 -2.24 -0.19
N GLN A 265 -11.37 -2.27 0.34
CA GLN A 265 -11.08 -1.89 1.74
C GLN A 265 -11.26 -0.39 2.04
N PHE A 266 -11.43 0.46 1.02
CA PHE A 266 -11.62 1.91 1.23
C PHE A 266 -13.05 2.29 1.63
N GLY A 267 -14.03 1.38 1.49
CA GLY A 267 -15.43 1.58 1.87
C GLY A 267 -16.41 1.40 0.70
N SER A 268 -17.71 1.56 1.00
CA SER A 268 -18.80 1.40 0.02
C SER A 268 -18.89 2.59 -0.93
N LEU A 269 -18.02 2.62 -1.95
CA LEU A 269 -17.98 3.69 -2.95
C LEU A 269 -18.83 3.39 -4.20
N GLU A 270 -19.42 2.20 -4.30
CA GLU A 270 -20.13 1.70 -5.49
C GLU A 270 -21.39 2.52 -5.84
N LYS A 271 -22.02 3.15 -4.83
CA LYS A 271 -23.16 4.07 -5.01
C LYS A 271 -22.75 5.36 -5.77
N ILE A 272 -21.48 5.76 -5.74
CA ILE A 272 -21.03 7.08 -6.19
C ILE A 272 -20.70 7.09 -7.70
N ARG A 273 -21.70 7.44 -8.52
CA ARG A 273 -21.56 7.51 -10.00
C ARG A 273 -20.75 8.71 -10.52
N PHE A 274 -20.62 9.79 -9.75
CA PHE A 274 -19.94 11.01 -10.19
C PHE A 274 -18.43 10.93 -9.90
N VAL A 275 -17.62 10.80 -10.96
CA VAL A 275 -16.17 10.53 -10.86
C VAL A 275 -15.41 11.49 -9.93
N PRO A 276 -15.60 12.82 -9.94
CA PRO A 276 -14.93 13.70 -8.98
C PRO A 276 -15.30 13.43 -7.51
N LYS A 277 -16.58 13.13 -7.19
CA LYS A 277 -17.05 12.79 -5.83
C LYS A 277 -16.50 11.42 -5.39
N TYR A 278 -16.47 10.45 -6.31
CA TYR A 278 -15.82 9.15 -6.08
C TYR A 278 -14.32 9.31 -5.77
N MET A 279 -13.59 10.08 -6.60
CA MET A 279 -12.16 10.33 -6.42
C MET A 279 -11.85 11.09 -5.12
N ALA A 280 -12.70 12.03 -4.72
CA ALA A 280 -12.56 12.76 -3.47
C ALA A 280 -12.74 11.84 -2.25
N ARG A 281 -13.81 11.05 -2.20
CA ARG A 281 -14.07 10.09 -1.10
C ARG A 281 -13.00 8.99 -1.04
N MET A 282 -12.65 8.40 -2.19
CA MET A 282 -11.51 7.48 -2.29
C MET A 282 -10.20 8.13 -1.79
N GLY A 283 -10.02 9.43 -2.03
CA GLY A 283 -8.83 10.18 -1.63
C GLY A 283 -8.68 10.39 -0.13
N GLN A 284 -9.76 10.31 0.66
CA GLN A 284 -9.73 10.47 2.12
C GLN A 284 -8.91 9.35 2.81
N THR A 285 -8.88 8.13 2.24
CA THR A 285 -8.07 7.02 2.80
C THR A 285 -6.55 7.23 2.62
N PHE A 286 -6.15 8.11 1.71
CA PHE A 286 -4.75 8.46 1.45
C PHE A 286 -4.22 9.63 2.32
N SER A 287 -5.08 10.20 3.17
CA SER A 287 -4.68 11.13 4.24
C SER A 287 -3.73 10.44 5.22
N GLN A 288 -2.68 11.16 5.64
CA GLN A 288 -1.67 10.65 6.56
C GLN A 288 -2.21 10.69 8.00
N SER A 289 -2.06 9.61 8.76
CA SER A 289 -2.65 9.47 10.10
C SER A 289 -1.66 8.81 11.06
N MET A 290 -1.31 9.49 12.15
CA MET A 290 -0.41 8.93 13.18
C MET A 290 -1.07 7.80 13.98
N GLY A 291 -2.39 7.80 14.13
CA GLY A 291 -3.10 6.79 14.91
C GLY A 291 -4.47 6.44 14.34
N CYS A 292 -5.07 5.42 14.94
CA CYS A 292 -6.47 5.05 14.81
C CYS A 292 -6.84 4.27 16.07
N ILE A 293 -7.98 4.60 16.67
CA ILE A 293 -8.66 3.75 17.65
C ILE A 293 -9.78 3.04 16.90
N GLU A 294 -10.14 1.83 17.31
CA GLU A 294 -11.34 1.13 16.84
C GLU A 294 -12.40 1.29 17.93
N VAL A 295 -13.54 1.86 17.57
CA VAL A 295 -14.63 2.24 18.49
C VAL A 295 -15.86 1.41 18.12
N PRO A 296 -16.58 0.79 19.09
CA PRO A 296 -17.84 0.10 18.83
C PRO A 296 -18.88 1.02 18.18
N GLN A 297 -19.72 0.50 17.29
CA GLN A 297 -20.76 1.32 16.64
C GLN A 297 -21.75 1.91 17.67
N ASP A 298 -22.04 1.15 18.73
CA ASP A 298 -22.91 1.51 19.85
C ASP A 298 -22.39 2.72 20.65
N TRP A 299 -21.11 3.05 20.52
CA TRP A 299 -20.45 4.21 21.13
C TRP A 299 -20.42 5.43 20.17
N THR A 300 -21.17 5.39 19.07
CA THR A 300 -21.20 6.48 18.07
C THR A 300 -22.63 6.95 17.81
N ASN A 301 -22.83 8.28 17.80
CA ASN A 301 -24.12 8.90 17.49
C ASN A 301 -24.45 8.92 15.97
N VAL A 302 -23.72 8.16 15.15
CA VAL A 302 -23.92 8.09 13.69
C VAL A 302 -24.93 6.98 13.41
N LYS A 303 -26.21 7.36 13.30
CA LYS A 303 -27.31 6.42 13.06
C LYS A 303 -27.22 5.75 11.68
N ASP A 304 -26.92 6.52 10.63
CA ASP A 304 -26.77 6.00 9.27
C ASP A 304 -25.42 6.40 8.63
N PRO A 305 -24.55 5.42 8.31
CA PRO A 305 -23.29 5.62 7.59
C PRO A 305 -23.38 6.26 6.20
N ASP A 306 -24.53 6.18 5.53
CA ASP A 306 -24.68 6.44 4.09
C ASP A 306 -25.20 7.86 3.75
N ASP A 307 -25.77 8.61 4.69
CA ASP A 307 -26.33 9.96 4.44
C ASP A 307 -25.27 10.98 3.99
N ASP A 308 -24.00 10.72 4.28
CA ASP A 308 -22.83 11.47 3.78
C ASP A 308 -22.67 11.38 2.24
N ILE A 309 -23.56 10.64 1.56
CA ILE A 309 -23.73 10.56 0.10
C ILE A 309 -24.76 11.60 -0.41
N GLU A 310 -25.74 12.04 0.39
CA GLU A 310 -26.81 12.98 -0.02
C GLU A 310 -26.38 14.46 -0.06
N GLY A 311 -25.10 14.73 -0.30
CA GLY A 311 -24.68 16.03 -0.82
C GLY A 311 -25.27 16.26 -2.22
N ASP A 312 -26.25 17.16 -2.29
CA ASP A 312 -27.07 17.56 -3.45
C ASP A 312 -26.33 17.51 -4.79
N VAL A 313 -26.99 16.97 -5.81
CA VAL A 313 -26.49 17.07 -7.19
C VAL A 313 -26.84 18.45 -7.72
N ILE A 314 -25.93 19.42 -7.53
CA ILE A 314 -26.05 20.76 -8.12
C ILE A 314 -26.01 20.64 -9.65
N THR A 315 -27.17 20.50 -10.27
CA THR A 315 -27.36 20.42 -11.73
C THR A 315 -27.33 21.81 -12.39
N GLU A 316 -26.41 22.67 -11.98
CA GLU A 316 -26.22 24.03 -12.54
C GLU A 316 -25.07 24.12 -13.54
N PHE A 317 -24.95 23.13 -14.43
CA PHE A 317 -24.27 23.31 -15.70
C PHE A 317 -25.10 22.69 -16.83
N LEU A 318 -25.47 23.53 -17.81
CA LEU A 318 -26.33 23.22 -18.96
C LEU A 318 -27.80 22.92 -18.64
N THR A 319 -28.49 23.94 -18.09
CA THR A 319 -29.95 24.05 -18.17
C THR A 319 -30.40 24.20 -19.63
N PHE A 320 -30.86 23.10 -20.22
CA PHE A 320 -31.78 23.17 -21.35
C PHE A 320 -33.19 23.47 -20.80
N HIS A 321 -33.86 24.49 -21.34
CA HIS A 321 -35.21 24.84 -20.93
C HIS A 321 -36.24 23.86 -21.51
N GLU A 322 -37.07 23.30 -20.63
CA GLU A 322 -38.52 23.19 -20.84
C GLU A 322 -39.25 23.20 -19.48
N GLU A 323 -40.56 23.47 -19.47
CA GLU A 323 -41.25 24.02 -18.28
C GLU A 323 -42.06 23.02 -17.43
N LYS A 324 -42.12 23.31 -16.11
CA LYS A 324 -43.17 22.92 -15.14
C LYS A 324 -43.19 21.40 -14.82
N VAL A 325 -43.70 20.92 -13.67
CA VAL A 325 -44.77 21.42 -12.78
C VAL A 325 -44.37 21.34 -11.30
N LYS A 326 -44.86 22.28 -10.47
CA LYS A 326 -44.74 22.23 -9.00
C LYS A 326 -45.60 21.12 -8.37
N LYS A 327 -45.08 20.45 -7.34
CA LYS A 327 -45.90 20.05 -6.18
C LYS A 327 -45.16 20.35 -4.87
N ASN A 328 -45.74 21.22 -4.06
CA ASN A 328 -45.42 21.30 -2.64
C ASN A 328 -45.98 20.04 -1.95
N PHE A 329 -45.40 19.60 -0.84
CA PHE A 329 -46.16 19.33 0.38
C PHE A 329 -45.25 19.51 1.62
N LEU A 330 -45.86 20.00 2.70
CA LEU A 330 -45.32 20.13 4.06
C LEU A 330 -46.11 19.17 4.96
N LYS A 331 -45.73 19.09 6.25
CA LYS A 331 -46.35 18.36 7.38
C LYS A 331 -45.80 16.93 7.58
N GLU A 332 -45.64 16.43 8.81
CA GLU A 332 -45.64 17.07 10.14
C GLU A 332 -44.87 16.20 11.15
N GLU A 333 -44.55 16.76 12.32
CA GLU A 333 -44.00 16.02 13.48
C GLU A 333 -45.15 15.50 14.35
N GLU A 334 -45.11 14.23 14.79
CA GLU A 334 -45.88 13.71 15.93
C GLU A 334 -45.03 12.68 16.71
N ASP A 335 -45.16 12.67 18.04
CA ASP A 335 -44.29 11.94 18.97
C ASP A 335 -44.80 10.56 19.42
N GLU A 336 -43.84 9.71 19.79
CA GLU A 336 -43.87 8.58 20.74
C GLU A 336 -45.18 7.78 20.98
N LYS A 337 -45.09 6.45 20.77
CA LYS A 337 -45.09 5.50 21.92
C LYS A 337 -44.51 4.13 21.61
N ASN A 338 -44.04 3.47 22.68
CA ASN A 338 -43.35 2.19 22.66
C ASN A 338 -44.32 0.99 22.60
N GLU A 339 -43.92 -0.05 21.87
CA GLU A 339 -44.05 -1.43 22.33
C GLU A 339 -42.68 -2.12 22.18
N VAL A 340 -42.39 -3.10 23.03
CA VAL A 340 -41.06 -3.77 23.11
C VAL A 340 -41.24 -5.26 22.88
N GLU A 341 -40.82 -5.74 21.71
CA GLU A 341 -40.63 -7.17 21.45
C GLU A 341 -39.13 -7.52 21.44
N VAL A 342 -38.77 -8.57 22.17
CA VAL A 342 -37.39 -9.05 22.29
C VAL A 342 -37.20 -10.23 21.34
N GLU A 343 -36.71 -9.96 20.13
CA GLU A 343 -36.22 -11.02 19.24
C GLU A 343 -34.73 -11.29 19.47
N GLU A 344 -34.38 -12.53 19.80
CA GLU A 344 -33.00 -13.01 19.78
C GLU A 344 -32.45 -12.97 18.35
N LYS A 345 -31.54 -12.05 18.05
CA LYS A 345 -30.85 -12.00 16.75
C LYS A 345 -29.39 -12.41 16.85
N SER A 346 -29.08 -13.41 16.03
CA SER A 346 -27.76 -14.01 15.81
C SER A 346 -26.66 -12.98 15.63
N THR A 347 -25.43 -13.33 16.03
CA THR A 347 -24.22 -12.52 15.82
C THR A 347 -24.03 -12.12 14.36
N GLU A 348 -24.49 -10.91 14.01
CA GLU A 348 -24.27 -10.34 12.69
C GLU A 348 -22.79 -9.99 12.49
N LYS A 349 -22.37 -9.90 11.23
CA LYS A 349 -21.04 -9.38 10.89
C LYS A 349 -21.06 -7.87 11.04
N VAL A 350 -20.79 -7.38 12.25
CA VAL A 350 -20.70 -5.95 12.59
C VAL A 350 -19.98 -5.18 11.49
N GLY A 351 -20.72 -4.29 10.82
CA GLY A 351 -20.22 -3.51 9.70
C GLY A 351 -19.15 -2.54 10.18
N ARG A 352 -17.91 -2.68 9.67
CA ARG A 352 -16.82 -1.78 10.03
C ARG A 352 -17.04 -0.39 9.41
N TYR A 353 -17.74 0.49 10.12
CA TYR A 353 -17.82 1.90 9.76
C TYR A 353 -16.43 2.56 9.83
N ASN A 354 -16.21 3.58 9.01
CA ASN A 354 -14.88 4.08 8.68
C ASN A 354 -14.88 5.61 8.51
N PHE A 355 -15.37 6.34 9.53
CA PHE A 355 -15.31 7.81 9.59
C PHE A 355 -13.93 8.33 9.15
N SER A 356 -13.87 9.25 8.17
CA SER A 356 -12.62 9.59 7.46
C SER A 356 -12.33 11.07 7.29
N ASP A 357 -13.26 11.95 7.66
CA ASP A 357 -13.16 13.40 7.56
C ASP A 357 -14.07 14.05 8.60
N GLY A 358 -13.75 15.26 9.07
CA GLY A 358 -14.49 15.96 10.13
C GLY A 358 -13.91 15.83 11.55
N ILE A 359 -14.47 16.59 12.49
CA ILE A 359 -14.01 16.68 13.89
C ILE A 359 -14.92 15.84 14.79
N GLY A 360 -14.43 14.69 15.24
CA GLY A 360 -15.05 13.94 16.33
C GLY A 360 -14.81 14.62 17.68
N ARG A 361 -15.82 14.62 18.56
CA ARG A 361 -15.66 14.87 19.99
C ARG A 361 -15.99 13.57 20.72
N ILE A 362 -15.09 13.11 21.58
CA ILE A 362 -15.37 12.07 22.57
C ILE A 362 -15.98 12.79 23.77
N SER A 363 -17.02 12.23 24.40
CA SER A 363 -17.56 12.80 25.64
C SER A 363 -16.61 12.50 26.81
N PRO A 364 -16.60 13.31 27.89
CA PRO A 364 -15.70 13.05 29.02
C PRO A 364 -15.92 11.67 29.65
N GLU A 365 -17.17 11.21 29.74
CA GLU A 365 -17.50 9.89 30.31
C GLU A 365 -16.87 8.76 29.48
N LEU A 366 -16.94 8.85 28.15
CA LEU A 366 -16.37 7.88 27.21
C LEU A 366 -14.86 8.10 26.94
N ALA A 367 -14.20 8.93 27.74
CA ALA A 367 -12.76 9.15 27.73
C ALA A 367 -12.08 8.70 29.04
N GLU A 368 -12.87 8.23 30.02
CA GLU A 368 -12.39 7.63 31.27
C GLU A 368 -12.51 6.08 31.29
N GLU A 369 -13.26 5.48 30.35
CA GLU A 369 -13.25 4.03 30.02
C GLU A 369 -12.18 3.64 28.99
#